data_AF-A0A531LKM2-F1
#
_entry.id   AF-A0A531LKM2-F1
#
_cell.length_a   1.000
_cell.length_b   1.000
_cell.length_c   1.000
_cell.angle_alpha   90.00
_cell.angle_beta   90.00
_cell.angle_gamma   90.00
#
_symmetry.space_group_name_H-M   'P 1'
#
loop_
_entity.id
_entity.type
_entity.pdbx_description
1 polymer ?
#
loop_
_entity_poly.entity_id
_entity_poly.type
_entity_poly.pdbx_seq_one_letter_code
_entity_poly.pdbx_strand_id
1 'polypeptide(L)'
;DNAEAWLGLAASYDKLGRFDFADRAYDQLVAVAGRRAHIVNNMGYSQLLRGNKKKARELLLEAKAGMTDTSVVDANLALMNKS
;
A
#
# COMPACT_ATOMS: atom_id res chain seq x y z
N ASP A 1 11.64 -0.55 -14.95
CA ASP A 1 12.46 -1.40 -14.05
C ASP A 1 11.65 -2.43 -13.28
N ASN A 2 12.32 -3.42 -12.68
CA ASN A 2 11.73 -4.53 -11.91
C ASN A 2 10.74 -4.06 -10.82
N ALA A 3 11.00 -2.90 -10.20
CA ALA A 3 10.14 -2.32 -9.16
C ALA A 3 8.73 -1.96 -9.65
N GLU A 4 8.60 -1.32 -10.81
CA GLU A 4 7.28 -0.94 -11.35
C GLU A 4 6.45 -2.17 -11.71
N ALA A 5 7.11 -3.24 -12.19
CA ALA A 5 6.46 -4.52 -12.48
C ALA A 5 5.91 -5.17 -11.20
N TRP A 6 6.70 -5.22 -10.12
CA TRP A 6 6.22 -5.75 -8.83
C TRP A 6 5.09 -4.91 -8.24
N LEU A 7 5.16 -3.58 -8.38
CA LEU A 7 4.10 -2.70 -7.92
C LEU A 7 2.79 -2.94 -8.68
N GLY A 8 2.86 -3.02 -10.01
CA GLY A 8 1.70 -3.34 -10.84
C GLY A 8 1.10 -4.70 -10.47
N LEU A 9 1.95 -5.72 -10.29
CA LEU A 9 1.52 -7.06 -9.90
C LEU A 9 0.84 -7.09 -8.52
N ALA A 10 1.42 -6.43 -7.52
CA ALA A 10 0.84 -6.33 -6.18
C ALA A 10 -0.53 -5.65 -6.24
N ALA A 11 -0.64 -4.52 -6.95
CA ALA A 11 -1.89 -3.80 -7.12
C ALA A 11 -2.95 -4.62 -7.90
N SER A 12 -2.54 -5.40 -8.90
CA SER A 12 -3.45 -6.32 -9.60
C SER A 12 -3.99 -7.40 -8.65
N TYR A 13 -3.14 -7.99 -7.80
CA TYR A 13 -3.58 -8.97 -6.82
C TYR A 13 -4.51 -8.36 -5.76
N ASP A 14 -4.25 -7.13 -5.31
CA ASP A 14 -5.15 -6.38 -4.43
C ASP A 14 -6.55 -6.23 -5.06
N LYS A 15 -6.64 -5.90 -6.34
CA LYS A 15 -7.93 -5.78 -7.06
C LYS A 15 -8.67 -7.10 -7.21
N LEU A 16 -7.94 -8.21 -7.27
CA LEU A 16 -8.51 -9.56 -7.34
C LEU A 16 -8.85 -10.15 -5.96
N GLY A 17 -8.56 -9.44 -4.86
CA GLY A 17 -8.70 -9.97 -3.50
C GLY A 17 -7.72 -11.10 -3.17
N ARG A 18 -6.68 -11.28 -3.99
CA ARG A 18 -5.63 -12.30 -3.81
C ARG A 18 -4.51 -11.75 -2.94
N PHE A 19 -4.89 -11.42 -1.72
CA PHE A 19 -4.02 -10.75 -0.75
C PHE A 19 -2.77 -11.55 -0.36
N ASP A 20 -2.86 -12.87 -0.42
CA ASP A 20 -1.74 -13.80 -0.26
C ASP A 20 -0.63 -13.56 -1.29
N PHE A 21 -1.01 -13.26 -2.53
CA PHE A 21 -0.07 -12.93 -3.59
C PHE A 21 0.34 -11.46 -3.59
N ALA A 22 -0.57 -10.56 -3.20
CA ALA A 22 -0.23 -9.14 -3.03
C ALA A 22 0.91 -8.96 -2.00
N ASP A 23 0.85 -9.66 -0.87
CA ASP A 23 1.91 -9.61 0.16
C ASP A 23 3.27 -10.03 -0.40
N ARG A 24 3.34 -11.15 -1.11
CA ARG A 24 4.60 -11.63 -1.71
C ARG A 24 5.14 -10.64 -2.74
N ALA A 25 4.26 -10.03 -3.54
CA ALA A 25 4.66 -9.04 -4.53
C ALA A 25 5.15 -7.73 -3.85
N TYR A 26 4.51 -7.29 -2.77
CA TYR A 26 4.99 -6.16 -1.98
C TYR A 26 6.33 -6.47 -1.28
N ASP A 27 6.55 -7.69 -0.79
CA ASP A 27 7.84 -8.08 -0.21
C ASP A 27 8.96 -8.01 -1.25
N GLN A 28 8.72 -8.51 -2.47
CA GLN A 28 9.68 -8.38 -3.57
C GLN A 28 9.90 -6.92 -3.95
N LEU A 29 8.83 -6.12 -4.04
CA LEU A 29 8.92 -4.69 -4.32
C LEU A 29 9.79 -3.96 -3.29
N VAL A 30 9.57 -4.22 -2.00
CA VAL A 30 10.37 -3.62 -0.92
C VAL A 30 11.82 -4.08 -0.99
N ALA A 31 12.08 -5.35 -1.33
CA ALA A 31 13.44 -5.86 -1.49
C ALA A 31 14.21 -5.17 -2.61
N VAL A 32 13.55 -4.84 -3.73
CA VAL A 32 14.22 -4.23 -4.90
C VAL A 32 14.25 -2.70 -4.87
N ALA A 33 13.19 -2.06 -4.35
CA ALA A 33 13.03 -0.60 -4.40
C ALA A 33 13.26 0.07 -3.05
N GLY A 34 13.33 -0.70 -1.97
CA GLY A 34 13.29 -0.21 -0.60
C GLY A 34 11.88 0.18 -0.16
N ARG A 35 11.74 0.48 1.13
CA ARG A 35 10.47 0.84 1.78
C ARG A 35 10.13 2.31 1.58
N ARG A 36 9.89 2.73 0.34
CA ARG A 36 9.58 4.13 -0.03
C ARG A 36 8.14 4.50 0.35
N ALA A 37 7.90 5.77 0.67
CA ALA A 37 6.60 6.24 1.16
C ALA A 37 5.41 5.89 0.23
N HIS A 38 5.56 6.01 -1.09
CA HIS A 38 4.51 5.64 -2.04
C HIS A 38 4.22 4.13 -2.07
N ILE A 39 5.23 3.28 -1.82
CA ILE A 39 5.05 1.82 -1.69
C ILE A 39 4.28 1.53 -0.41
N VAL A 40 4.68 2.15 0.70
CA VAL A 40 4.01 1.99 2.00
C VAL A 40 2.55 2.47 1.93
N ASN A 41 2.26 3.54 1.18
CA ASN A 41 0.88 3.98 0.92
C ASN A 41 0.03 2.88 0.24
N ASN A 42 0.59 2.22 -0.78
CA ASN A 42 -0.10 1.13 -1.48
C ASN A 42 -0.29 -0.10 -0.57
N MET A 43 0.70 -0.45 0.26
CA MET A 43 0.54 -1.48 1.29
C MET A 43 -0.56 -1.11 2.30
N GLY A 44 -0.64 0.16 2.71
CA GLY A 44 -1.70 0.65 3.60
C GLY A 44 -3.09 0.53 2.96
N TYR A 45 -3.21 0.89 1.68
CA TYR A 45 -4.44 0.71 0.91
C TYR A 45 -4.81 -0.77 0.73
N SER A 46 -3.82 -1.65 0.48
CA SER A 46 -4.02 -3.11 0.44
C SER A 46 -4.64 -3.63 1.75
N GLN A 47 -4.14 -3.18 2.90
CA GLN A 47 -4.70 -3.56 4.21
C GLN A 47 -6.11 -3.00 4.43
N LEU A 48 -6.43 -1.84 3.85
CA LEU A 48 -7.80 -1.31 3.88
C LEU A 48 -8.76 -2.21 3.10
N LEU A 49 -8.37 -2.68 1.91
CA LEU A 49 -9.18 -3.61 1.09
C LEU A 49 -9.47 -4.94 1.82
N ARG A 50 -8.57 -5.35 2.73
CA ARG A 50 -8.72 -6.54 3.58
C ARG A 50 -9.62 -6.32 4.80
N GLY A 51 -10.03 -5.09 5.06
CA GLY A 51 -10.71 -4.71 6.31
C GLY A 51 -9.78 -4.58 7.52
N ASN A 52 -8.46 -4.69 7.34
CA ASN A 52 -7.46 -4.59 8.40
C ASN A 52 -7.17 -3.13 8.78
N LYS A 53 -8.20 -2.41 9.25
CA LYS A 53 -8.15 -0.96 9.50
C LYS A 53 -7.00 -0.52 10.41
N LYS A 54 -6.67 -1.32 11.44
CA LYS A 54 -5.54 -1.03 12.33
C LYS A 54 -4.22 -0.96 11.54
N LYS A 55 -3.95 -1.99 10.72
CA LYS A 55 -2.71 -2.06 9.95
C LYS A 55 -2.67 -1.04 8.82
N ALA A 56 -3.81 -0.80 8.18
CA ALA A 56 -3.97 0.25 7.18
C ALA A 56 -3.58 1.62 7.77
N ARG A 57 -4.10 1.96 8.95
CA ARG A 57 -3.78 3.23 9.62
C ARG A 57 -2.29 3.38 9.92
N GLU A 58 -1.64 2.34 10.46
CA GLU A 58 -0.20 2.36 10.76
C GLU A 58 0.62 2.67 9.50
N LEU A 59 0.37 1.95 8.41
CA LEU A 59 1.10 2.09 7.15
C LEU A 59 0.81 3.44 6.47
N LEU A 60 -0.45 3.89 6.46
CA LEU A 60 -0.80 5.17 5.85
C LEU A 60 -0.16 6.34 6.62
N LEU A 61 -0.10 6.29 7.96
CA LEU A 61 0.61 7.31 8.73
C LEU A 61 2.12 7.27 8.51
N GLU A 62 2.72 6.08 8.40
CA GLU A 62 4.12 5.90 8.01
C GLU A 62 4.40 6.53 6.64
N ALA A 63 3.56 6.24 5.64
CA ALA A 63 3.67 6.82 4.31
C ALA A 63 3.55 8.35 4.34
N LYS A 64 2.56 8.88 5.09
CA LYS A 64 2.34 10.33 5.21
C LYS A 64 3.58 11.07 5.69
N ALA A 65 4.31 10.51 6.65
CA ALA A 65 5.51 11.13 7.20
C ALA A 65 6.65 11.29 6.19
N GLY A 66 6.67 10.50 5.11
CA GLY A 66 7.69 10.51 4.07
C GLY A 66 7.29 11.16 2.75
N MET A 67 6.13 11.81 2.66
CA MET A 67 5.61 12.41 1.42
C MET A 67 5.53 13.93 1.49
N THR A 68 5.98 14.60 0.43
CA THR A 68 5.79 16.05 0.24
C THR A 68 4.35 16.37 -0.14
N ASP A 69 3.75 15.59 -1.05
CA ASP A 69 2.33 15.65 -1.37
C ASP A 69 1.61 14.47 -0.70
N THR A 70 0.73 14.79 0.24
CA THR A 70 0.02 13.82 1.08
C THR A 70 -1.41 13.56 0.60
N SER A 71 -1.85 14.19 -0.50
CA SER A 71 -3.24 14.13 -1.00
C SER A 71 -3.76 12.69 -1.18
N VAL A 72 -2.94 11.80 -1.75
CA VAL A 72 -3.31 10.39 -1.98
C VAL A 72 -3.44 9.63 -0.66
N VAL A 73 -2.51 9.82 0.28
CA VAL A 73 -2.56 9.16 1.59
C VAL A 73 -3.75 9.66 2.40
N ASP A 74 -4.04 10.96 2.34
CA ASP A 74 -5.17 11.56 3.03
C ASP A 74 -6.50 11.07 2.47
N ALA A 75 -6.59 10.85 1.14
CA ALA A 75 -7.75 10.19 0.54
C ALA A 75 -7.93 8.76 1.08
N ASN A 76 -6.85 7.98 1.19
CA ASN A 76 -6.90 6.62 1.76
C ASN A 76 -7.31 6.59 3.24
N LEU A 77 -6.79 7.53 4.04
CA LEU A 77 -7.20 7.70 5.44
C LEU A 77 -8.67 8.10 5.57
N ALA A 78 -9.17 8.94 4.65
CA ALA A 78 -10.58 9.32 4.61
C ALA A 78 -11.48 8.14 4.23
N LEU A 79 -11.08 7.31 3.26
CA LEU A 79 -11.82 6.09 2.88
C LEU A 79 -11.98 5.12 4.05
N MET A 80 -10.92 4.94 4.85
CA MET A 80 -10.94 4.07 6.04
C MET A 80 -11.97 4.50 7.09
N ASN A 81 -12.21 5.81 7.24
CA ASN A 81 -13.16 6.34 8.23
C ASN A 81 -14.62 6.27 7.75
N LYS A 82 -14.85 6.01 6.45
CA LYS A 82 -16.20 5.90 5.85
C LYS A 82 -16.73 4.46 5.74
N SER A 83 -15.86 3.48 5.97
CA SER A 83 -16.12 2.04 5.84
C SER A 83 -16.22 1.38 7.21
#